data_AF-A0A5C6XV62-F1
#
_entry.id   AF-A0A5C6XV62-F1
#
_cell.length_a   1.000
_cell.length_b   1.000
_cell.length_c   1.000
_cell.angle_alpha   90.00
_cell.angle_beta   90.00
_cell.angle_gamma   90.00
#
_symmetry.space_group_name_H-M   'P 1'
#
loop_
_entity.id
_entity.type
_entity.pdbx_description
1 polymer ?
#
loop_
_entity_poly.entity_id
_entity_poly.type
_entity_poly.pdbx_seq_one_letter_code
_entity_poly.pdbx_strand_id
1 'polypeptide(L)'
;MTHITQAQRYTICCMLNQGYNKAKIAIAIGKNRSTITREIKRNSDKRSGVYTDELASKKYAKRQKEKAKHIRFTPTIKVAVEKLIRDDYSPEQVVGSLTKEQKESVSIERIYQHIWEDKRNRGDLHTHLRRQGRRYRKRGASKDSRGIIKNRISIEQRPEIVEKRARFGDLEVDLIIGKNHHQAILTINDSASGMLKMKKVASKQADVVTRAIIELLEDWKPYLFTVTADNGKEFAGHQEVVENLDVHYYFAHPYHSWERGSNENLNGLIRQYFAKGSDFSSINEQRIKEVENKLNNRPRKRYKFENPIFVMEQLLFKQNVAFVT
;
A
#
# COMPACT_ATOMS: atom_id res chain seq x y z
N MET A 1 -13.47 16.66 34.10
CA MET A 1 -12.77 16.72 35.41
C MET A 1 -11.41 17.36 35.15
N THR A 2 -11.12 18.52 35.74
CA THR A 2 -9.83 19.19 35.61
C THR A 2 -8.73 18.32 36.23
N HIS A 3 -7.67 18.06 35.46
CA HIS A 3 -6.51 17.29 35.93
C HIS A 3 -5.80 18.03 37.07
N ILE A 4 -5.37 17.29 38.10
CA ILE A 4 -4.51 17.78 39.19
C ILE A 4 -3.10 17.25 38.92
N THR A 5 -2.14 18.15 38.80
CA THR A 5 -0.74 17.82 38.53
C THR A 5 -0.02 17.32 39.79
N GLN A 6 1.16 16.73 39.64
CA GLN A 6 1.98 16.30 40.79
C GLN A 6 2.32 17.49 41.69
N ALA A 7 2.76 18.62 41.12
CA ALA A 7 3.01 19.85 41.87
C ALA A 7 1.79 20.33 42.66
N GLN A 8 0.60 20.28 42.06
CA GLN A 8 -0.64 20.63 42.76
C GLN A 8 -0.98 19.67 43.90
N ARG A 9 -0.66 18.36 43.78
CA ARG A 9 -0.82 17.40 44.89
C ARG A 9 0.14 17.69 46.04
N TYR A 10 1.39 18.07 45.71
CA TYR A 10 2.36 18.53 46.70
C TYR A 10 1.84 19.75 47.45
N THR A 11 1.33 20.77 46.75
CA THR A 11 0.71 21.94 47.38
C THR A 11 -0.48 21.57 48.28
N ILE A 12 -1.36 20.65 47.84
CA ILE A 12 -2.46 20.15 48.67
C ILE A 12 -1.92 19.50 49.95
N CYS A 13 -0.89 18.65 49.86
CA CYS A 13 -0.26 17.99 51.00
C CYS A 13 0.28 19.00 52.01
N CYS A 14 1.10 19.95 51.55
CA CYS A 14 1.69 20.98 52.42
C CYS A 14 0.63 21.84 53.11
N MET A 15 -0.38 22.31 52.36
CA MET A 15 -1.42 23.16 52.92
C MET A 15 -2.35 22.41 53.90
N LEU A 16 -2.60 21.11 53.67
CA LEU A 16 -3.33 20.29 54.64
C LEU A 16 -2.55 20.13 55.95
N ASN A 17 -1.24 19.90 55.87
CA ASN A 17 -0.36 19.79 57.05
C ASN A 17 -0.28 21.11 57.84
N GLN A 18 -0.44 22.25 57.15
CA GLN A 18 -0.51 23.58 57.76
C GLN A 18 -1.93 23.95 58.26
N GLY A 19 -2.90 23.02 58.20
CA GLY A 19 -4.25 23.25 58.72
C GLY A 19 -5.18 24.10 57.84
N TYR A 20 -4.81 24.36 56.58
CA TYR A 20 -5.67 25.13 55.68
C TYR A 20 -6.93 24.35 55.29
N ASN A 21 -8.06 25.05 55.22
CA ASN A 21 -9.31 24.46 54.77
C ASN A 21 -9.33 24.24 53.24
N LYS A 22 -10.22 23.36 52.79
CA LYS A 22 -10.35 22.96 51.37
C LYS A 22 -10.69 24.12 50.43
N ALA A 23 -11.27 25.21 50.93
CA ALA A 23 -11.59 26.39 50.12
C ALA A 23 -10.33 27.23 49.83
N LYS A 24 -9.48 27.44 50.82
CA LYS A 24 -8.17 28.11 50.64
C LYS A 24 -7.25 27.31 49.73
N ILE A 25 -7.21 25.99 49.90
CA ILE A 25 -6.44 25.09 49.00
C ILE A 25 -6.93 25.19 47.56
N ALA A 26 -8.26 25.21 47.36
CA ALA A 26 -8.88 25.37 46.05
C ALA A 26 -8.47 26.68 45.35
N ILE A 27 -8.49 27.79 46.08
CA ILE A 27 -8.03 29.10 45.58
C ILE A 27 -6.54 29.03 45.21
N ALA A 28 -5.69 28.52 46.10
CA ALA A 28 -4.24 28.48 45.92
C ALA A 28 -3.80 27.71 44.66
N ILE A 29 -4.48 26.62 44.30
CA ILE A 29 -4.14 25.83 43.11
C ILE A 29 -5.03 26.12 41.89
N GLY A 30 -5.93 27.10 41.97
CA GLY A 30 -6.85 27.47 40.90
C GLY A 30 -7.82 26.36 40.49
N LYS A 31 -8.43 25.67 41.47
CA LYS A 31 -9.40 24.58 41.23
C LYS A 31 -10.66 24.77 42.08
N ASN A 32 -11.76 24.15 41.67
CA ASN A 32 -13.00 24.16 42.46
C ASN A 32 -12.84 23.37 43.78
N ARG A 33 -13.47 23.86 44.86
CA ARG A 33 -13.52 23.17 46.17
C ARG A 33 -13.98 21.71 46.06
N SER A 34 -14.96 21.42 45.19
CA SER A 34 -15.45 20.07 44.96
C SER A 34 -14.40 19.14 44.32
N THR A 35 -13.48 19.68 43.51
CA THR A 35 -12.35 18.95 42.93
C THR A 35 -11.34 18.55 44.00
N ILE A 36 -11.01 19.46 44.93
CA ILE A 36 -10.13 19.18 46.08
C ILE A 36 -10.74 18.12 46.98
N THR A 37 -12.02 18.27 47.34
CA THR A 37 -12.72 17.30 48.18
C THR A 37 -12.70 15.89 47.58
N ARG A 38 -12.97 15.77 46.26
CA ARG A 38 -12.92 14.48 45.56
C ARG A 38 -11.49 13.94 45.43
N GLU A 39 -10.49 14.81 45.26
CA GLU A 39 -9.08 14.39 45.21
C GLU A 39 -8.63 13.79 46.53
N ILE A 40 -8.85 14.49 47.64
CA ILE A 40 -8.48 14.03 48.99
C ILE A 40 -9.20 12.72 49.29
N LYS A 41 -10.53 12.69 49.13
CA LYS A 41 -11.35 11.49 49.41
C LYS A 41 -10.89 10.25 48.63
N ARG A 42 -10.47 10.41 47.37
CA ARG A 42 -10.06 9.27 46.51
C ARG A 42 -8.64 8.80 46.76
N ASN A 43 -7.80 9.62 47.40
CA ASN A 43 -6.35 9.41 47.40
C ASN A 43 -5.71 9.33 48.78
N SER A 44 -6.38 9.82 49.84
CA SER A 44 -5.96 9.59 51.22
C SER A 44 -5.79 8.10 51.51
N ASP A 45 -4.85 7.78 52.38
CA ASP A 45 -4.72 6.45 52.96
C ASP A 45 -6.04 6.05 53.64
N LYS A 46 -6.48 4.81 53.40
CA LYS A 46 -7.72 4.30 53.97
C LYS A 46 -7.57 3.96 55.45
N ARG A 47 -6.35 3.64 55.90
CA ARG A 47 -6.09 3.27 57.30
C ARG A 47 -5.87 4.50 58.16
N SER A 48 -4.97 5.39 57.76
CA SER A 48 -4.63 6.59 58.53
C SER A 48 -5.49 7.82 58.20
N GLY A 49 -6.18 7.85 57.05
CA GLY A 49 -6.88 9.03 56.55
C GLY A 49 -5.97 10.12 55.98
N VAL A 50 -4.64 9.96 56.11
CA VAL A 50 -3.64 10.96 55.73
C VAL A 50 -3.55 11.07 54.21
N TYR A 51 -3.49 12.32 53.74
CA TYR A 51 -3.24 12.63 52.34
C TYR A 51 -1.74 12.92 52.14
N THR A 52 -1.07 12.11 51.32
CA THR A 52 0.28 12.41 50.84
C THR A 52 0.29 12.50 49.32
N ASP A 53 1.10 13.39 48.77
CA ASP A 53 1.17 13.67 47.34
C ASP A 53 1.71 12.48 46.54
N GLU A 54 2.68 11.75 47.08
CA GLU A 54 3.19 10.52 46.48
C GLU A 54 2.12 9.43 46.38
N LEU A 55 1.41 9.16 47.47
CA LEU A 55 0.35 8.15 47.51
C LEU A 55 -0.78 8.54 46.56
N ALA A 56 -1.14 9.82 46.53
CA ALA A 56 -2.16 10.34 45.65
C ALA A 56 -1.76 10.21 44.18
N SER A 57 -0.50 10.48 43.84
CA SER A 57 0.03 10.30 42.49
C SER A 57 0.05 8.83 42.08
N LYS A 58 0.51 7.93 42.97
CA LYS A 58 0.50 6.46 42.76
C LYS A 58 -0.92 5.94 42.53
N LYS A 59 -1.88 6.31 43.40
CA LYS A 59 -3.29 5.91 43.26
C LYS A 59 -3.94 6.46 42.00
N TYR A 60 -3.62 7.70 41.63
CA TYR A 60 -4.09 8.28 40.38
C TYR A 60 -3.55 7.52 39.17
N ALA A 61 -2.25 7.27 39.10
CA ALA A 61 -1.61 6.53 38.01
C ALA A 61 -2.19 5.11 37.88
N LYS A 62 -2.38 4.41 39.00
CA LYS A 62 -3.04 3.09 39.04
C LYS A 62 -4.45 3.15 38.44
N ARG A 63 -5.28 4.10 38.86
CA ARG A 63 -6.63 4.29 38.28
C ARG A 63 -6.58 4.62 36.79
N GLN A 64 -5.65 5.43 36.31
CA GLN A 64 -5.54 5.72 34.87
C GLN A 64 -5.10 4.50 34.05
N LYS A 65 -4.32 3.60 34.67
CA LYS A 65 -3.92 2.32 34.07
C LYS A 65 -5.09 1.34 34.01
N GLU A 66 -5.85 1.23 35.10
CA GLU A 66 -6.95 0.26 35.26
C GLU A 66 -8.29 0.74 34.69
N LYS A 67 -8.46 2.05 34.48
CA LYS A 67 -9.68 2.62 33.90
C LYS A 67 -9.97 1.92 32.57
N ALA A 68 -11.17 1.37 32.45
CA ALA A 68 -11.67 0.83 31.19
C ALA A 68 -11.56 1.91 30.11
N LYS A 69 -10.84 1.59 29.04
CA LYS A 69 -10.70 2.43 27.85
C LYS A 69 -11.47 1.74 26.74
N HIS A 70 -12.23 2.52 25.99
CA HIS A 70 -12.84 2.02 24.77
C HIS A 70 -11.72 1.63 23.79
N ILE A 71 -11.69 0.36 23.37
CA ILE A 71 -10.70 -0.16 22.43
C ILE A 71 -11.37 -0.29 21.06
N ARG A 72 -11.11 0.67 20.17
CA ARG A 72 -11.60 0.60 18.79
C ARG A 72 -10.92 -0.51 17.98
N PHE A 73 -9.67 -0.84 18.31
CA PHE A 73 -8.94 -1.92 17.63
C PHE A 73 -9.20 -3.27 18.33
N THR A 74 -10.43 -3.76 18.19
CA THR A 74 -10.90 -5.01 18.80
C THR A 74 -10.13 -6.22 18.25
N PRO A 75 -10.12 -7.36 18.96
CA PRO A 75 -9.45 -8.57 18.48
C PRO A 75 -9.92 -9.04 17.09
N THR A 76 -11.22 -8.90 16.79
CA THR A 76 -11.79 -9.24 15.49
C THR A 76 -11.23 -8.36 14.37
N ILE A 77 -11.16 -7.04 14.60
CA ILE A 77 -10.56 -6.10 13.63
C ILE A 77 -9.06 -6.38 13.49
N LYS A 78 -8.34 -6.73 14.56
CA LYS A 78 -6.92 -7.10 14.50
C LYS A 78 -6.68 -8.29 13.58
N VAL A 79 -7.43 -9.38 13.75
CA VAL A 79 -7.31 -10.58 12.90
C VAL A 79 -7.57 -10.23 11.44
N ALA A 80 -8.61 -9.44 11.14
CA ALA A 80 -8.93 -9.03 9.78
C ALA A 80 -7.82 -8.15 9.16
N VAL A 81 -7.30 -7.18 9.93
CA VAL A 81 -6.20 -6.31 9.49
C VAL A 81 -4.94 -7.13 9.26
N GLU A 82 -4.53 -7.98 10.18
CA GLU A 82 -3.31 -8.80 10.07
C GLU A 82 -3.39 -9.77 8.89
N LYS A 83 -4.54 -10.40 8.65
CA LYS A 83 -4.76 -11.23 7.46
C LYS A 83 -4.47 -10.45 6.19
N LEU A 84 -5.09 -9.29 6.01
CA LEU A 84 -4.91 -8.48 4.80
C LEU A 84 -3.48 -7.92 4.66
N ILE A 85 -2.83 -7.55 5.78
CA ILE A 85 -1.41 -7.16 5.77
C ILE A 85 -0.54 -8.35 5.30
N ARG A 86 -0.81 -9.58 5.77
CA ARG A 86 -0.08 -10.79 5.34
C ARG A 86 -0.37 -11.18 3.89
N ASP A 87 -1.52 -10.79 3.37
CA ASP A 87 -1.83 -10.80 1.93
C ASP A 87 -1.14 -9.66 1.16
N ASP A 88 -0.18 -8.98 1.80
CA ASP A 88 0.67 -7.91 1.29
C ASP A 88 -0.06 -6.58 1.04
N TYR A 89 -1.25 -6.38 1.60
CA TYR A 89 -2.00 -5.13 1.41
C TYR A 89 -1.31 -4.01 2.20
N SER A 90 -1.33 -2.81 1.65
CA SER A 90 -0.92 -1.62 2.40
C SER A 90 -2.00 -1.26 3.42
N PRO A 91 -1.68 -0.58 4.54
CA PRO A 91 -2.68 -0.11 5.49
C PRO A 91 -3.84 0.69 4.87
N GLU A 92 -3.58 1.47 3.82
CA GLU A 92 -4.62 2.16 3.06
C GLU A 92 -5.55 1.21 2.29
N GLN A 93 -4.99 0.16 1.67
CA GLN A 93 -5.77 -0.89 1.00
C GLN A 93 -6.59 -1.70 2.01
N VAL A 94 -6.04 -1.98 3.19
CA VAL A 94 -6.77 -2.67 4.27
C VAL A 94 -8.02 -1.88 4.67
N VAL A 95 -7.87 -0.59 4.95
CA VAL A 95 -9.00 0.27 5.32
C VAL A 95 -10.01 0.36 4.18
N GLY A 96 -9.54 0.56 2.94
CA GLY A 96 -10.37 0.63 1.75
C GLY A 96 -11.19 -0.63 1.50
N SER A 97 -10.56 -1.82 1.59
CA SER A 97 -11.24 -3.11 1.44
C SER A 97 -12.27 -3.35 2.53
N LEU A 98 -11.91 -3.13 3.80
CA LEU A 98 -12.85 -3.34 4.91
C LEU A 98 -14.05 -2.40 4.83
N THR A 99 -13.82 -1.12 4.49
CA THR A 99 -14.91 -0.14 4.34
C THR A 99 -15.85 -0.54 3.22
N LYS A 100 -15.32 -1.01 2.10
CA LYS A 100 -16.11 -1.47 0.96
C LYS A 100 -16.95 -2.71 1.29
N GLU A 101 -16.40 -3.63 2.08
CA GLU A 101 -17.12 -4.80 2.61
C GLU A 101 -18.07 -4.45 3.78
N GLN A 102 -18.25 -3.17 4.10
CA GLN A 102 -19.05 -2.68 5.23
C GLN A 102 -18.60 -3.26 6.59
N LYS A 103 -17.31 -3.62 6.70
CA LYS A 103 -16.68 -4.12 7.92
C LYS A 103 -16.04 -2.99 8.70
N GLU A 104 -16.06 -3.11 10.02
CA GLU A 104 -15.40 -2.15 10.89
C GLU A 104 -13.89 -2.13 10.67
N SER A 105 -13.31 -0.94 10.78
CA SER A 105 -11.86 -0.75 10.68
C SER A 105 -11.38 0.36 11.61
N VAL A 106 -10.07 0.45 11.74
CA VAL A 106 -9.36 1.53 12.43
C VAL A 106 -8.71 2.47 11.41
N SER A 107 -8.21 3.63 11.86
CA SER A 107 -7.49 4.53 10.97
C SER A 107 -6.21 3.88 10.43
N ILE A 108 -5.78 4.33 9.25
CA ILE A 108 -4.53 3.91 8.61
C ILE A 108 -3.35 4.05 9.58
N GLU A 109 -3.28 5.18 10.31
CA GLU A 109 -2.25 5.44 11.32
C GLU A 109 -2.27 4.41 12.45
N ARG A 110 -3.46 3.99 12.90
CA ARG A 110 -3.56 2.98 13.96
C ARG A 110 -3.05 1.61 13.50
N ILE A 111 -3.24 1.26 12.23
CA ILE A 111 -2.66 0.04 11.63
C ILE A 111 -1.13 0.15 11.60
N TYR A 112 -0.57 1.29 11.19
CA TYR A 112 0.89 1.48 11.23
C TYR A 112 1.45 1.35 12.64
N GLN A 113 0.82 1.98 13.64
CA GLN A 113 1.24 1.86 15.03
C GLN A 113 1.27 0.40 15.50
N HIS A 114 0.28 -0.40 15.11
CA HIS A 114 0.22 -1.83 15.42
C HIS A 114 1.33 -2.62 14.72
N ILE A 115 1.59 -2.38 13.44
CA ILE A 115 2.71 -3.01 12.72
C ILE A 115 4.05 -2.69 13.37
N TRP A 116 4.25 -1.45 13.82
CA TRP A 116 5.49 -1.06 14.50
C TRP A 116 5.59 -1.60 15.92
N GLU A 117 4.46 -1.75 16.62
CA GLU A 117 4.39 -2.44 17.91
C GLU A 117 4.73 -3.94 17.77
N ASP A 118 4.14 -4.60 16.79
CA ASP A 118 4.45 -5.98 16.40
C ASP A 118 5.95 -6.15 16.09
N LYS A 119 6.52 -5.27 15.26
CA LYS A 119 7.97 -5.27 14.98
C LYS A 119 8.83 -5.12 16.24
N ARG A 120 8.47 -4.22 17.16
CA ARG A 120 9.19 -4.06 18.44
C ARG A 120 9.12 -5.34 19.30
N ASN A 121 8.02 -6.08 19.17
CA ASN A 121 7.80 -7.36 19.81
C ASN A 121 8.31 -8.56 18.98
N ARG A 122 9.21 -8.31 17.99
CA ARG A 122 9.83 -9.31 17.10
C ARG A 122 8.86 -10.03 16.15
N GLY A 123 7.69 -9.45 15.90
CA GLY A 123 6.78 -9.90 14.85
C GLY A 123 7.21 -9.47 13.45
N ASP A 124 6.52 -10.01 12.45
CA ASP A 124 6.89 -10.00 11.04
C ASP A 124 5.95 -9.16 10.16
N LEU A 125 4.90 -8.52 10.71
CA LEU A 125 3.92 -7.77 9.91
C LEU A 125 4.57 -6.69 9.04
N HIS A 126 5.66 -6.09 9.52
CA HIS A 126 6.40 -5.06 8.80
C HIS A 126 7.09 -5.56 7.53
N THR A 127 7.35 -6.86 7.41
CA THR A 127 8.02 -7.48 6.25
C THR A 127 7.11 -7.52 5.02
N HIS A 128 5.79 -7.55 5.24
CA HIS A 128 4.75 -7.51 4.22
C HIS A 128 4.49 -6.11 3.65
N LEU A 129 5.10 -5.07 4.23
CA LEU A 129 5.01 -3.71 3.69
C LEU A 129 5.93 -3.52 2.49
N ARG A 130 5.38 -2.97 1.40
CA ARG A 130 6.11 -2.69 0.14
C ARG A 130 7.39 -1.85 0.33
N ARG A 131 7.37 -0.88 1.25
CA ARG A 131 8.49 0.05 1.46
C ARG A 131 9.32 -0.39 2.66
N GLN A 132 10.27 -1.30 2.44
CA GLN A 132 11.26 -1.72 3.44
C GLN A 132 12.41 -0.70 3.60
N GLY A 133 12.09 0.58 3.88
CA GLY A 133 13.10 1.60 4.22
C GLY A 133 13.98 2.12 3.08
N ARG A 134 13.61 1.93 1.80
CA ARG A 134 14.41 2.44 0.67
C ARG A 134 14.42 3.98 0.65
N ARG A 135 15.63 4.56 0.72
CA ARG A 135 15.87 5.96 0.37
C ARG A 135 15.74 6.14 -1.15
N TYR A 136 15.06 7.21 -1.56
CA TYR A 136 15.00 7.59 -2.97
C TYR A 136 16.42 8.01 -3.41
N ARG A 137 17.02 7.28 -4.35
CA ARG A 137 18.31 7.67 -4.93
C ARG A 137 18.01 8.53 -6.16
N LYS A 138 18.55 9.75 -6.22
CA LYS A 138 18.47 10.59 -7.42
C LYS A 138 19.10 9.82 -8.59
N ARG A 139 18.38 9.72 -9.71
CA ARG A 139 18.91 9.12 -10.95
C ARG A 139 19.76 10.18 -11.66
N GLY A 140 20.97 9.82 -12.06
CA GLY A 140 21.75 10.62 -13.01
C GLY A 140 21.31 10.32 -14.44
N ALA A 141 21.46 11.29 -15.34
CA ALA A 141 21.20 11.12 -16.76
C ALA A 141 22.37 10.36 -17.40
N SER A 142 22.25 9.05 -17.61
CA SER A 142 23.15 8.35 -18.51
C SER A 142 22.59 8.42 -19.93
N LYS A 143 23.36 8.97 -20.86
CA LYS A 143 23.05 8.87 -22.29
C LYS A 143 23.31 7.44 -22.74
N ASP A 144 22.27 6.80 -23.22
CA ASP A 144 22.27 5.54 -23.93
C ASP A 144 22.44 5.79 -25.43
N SER A 145 23.38 5.07 -26.04
CA SER A 145 23.73 5.12 -27.46
C SER A 145 23.21 3.90 -28.24
N ARG A 146 22.22 3.18 -27.71
CA ARG A 146 21.64 2.01 -28.38
C ARG A 146 20.91 2.39 -29.68
N GLY A 147 21.26 1.69 -30.77
CA GLY A 147 20.72 1.90 -32.12
C GLY A 147 19.19 1.76 -32.24
N ILE A 148 18.66 2.27 -33.35
CA ILE A 148 17.22 2.44 -33.62
C ILE A 148 16.55 1.12 -34.04
N ILE A 149 15.36 0.84 -33.49
CA ILE A 149 14.48 -0.26 -33.93
C ILE A 149 13.93 0.10 -35.32
N LYS A 150 14.10 -0.79 -36.30
CA LYS A 150 13.58 -0.62 -37.66
C LYS A 150 12.05 -0.66 -37.64
N ASN A 151 11.41 0.12 -38.51
CA ASN A 151 9.94 0.16 -38.71
C ASN A 151 9.10 0.48 -37.46
N ARG A 152 9.70 1.06 -36.42
CA ARG A 152 8.96 1.44 -35.21
C ARG A 152 7.91 2.52 -35.53
N ILE A 153 6.76 2.41 -34.89
CA ILE A 153 5.74 3.46 -34.91
C ILE A 153 5.88 4.29 -33.62
N SER A 154 5.97 5.61 -33.77
CA SER A 154 6.11 6.54 -32.65
C SER A 154 4.84 6.56 -31.80
N ILE A 155 4.99 6.76 -30.49
CA ILE A 155 3.89 6.98 -29.56
C ILE A 155 3.02 8.20 -29.90
N GLU A 156 3.54 9.16 -30.67
CA GLU A 156 2.77 10.30 -31.19
C GLU A 156 1.63 9.88 -32.13
N GLN A 157 1.74 8.70 -32.75
CA GLN A 157 0.69 8.13 -33.62
C GLN A 157 -0.31 7.27 -32.82
N ARG A 158 -0.15 7.18 -31.49
CA ARG A 158 -1.04 6.39 -30.64
C ARG A 158 -2.38 7.10 -30.49
N PRO A 159 -3.52 6.40 -30.64
CA PRO A 159 -4.84 7.00 -30.48
C PRO A 159 -5.04 7.63 -29.09
N GLU A 160 -5.64 8.82 -29.05
CA GLU A 160 -5.88 9.56 -27.79
C GLU A 160 -6.74 8.79 -26.77
N ILE A 161 -7.56 7.83 -27.22
CA ILE A 161 -8.38 6.99 -26.32
C ILE A 161 -7.53 6.21 -25.32
N VAL A 162 -6.27 5.89 -25.66
CA VAL A 162 -5.35 5.17 -24.78
C VAL A 162 -5.03 6.00 -23.53
N GLU A 163 -4.82 7.31 -23.68
CA GLU A 163 -4.56 8.22 -22.56
C GLU A 163 -5.76 8.34 -21.61
N LYS A 164 -6.97 8.18 -22.14
CA LYS A 164 -8.21 8.20 -21.35
C LYS A 164 -8.38 6.97 -20.47
N ARG A 165 -7.66 5.87 -20.76
CA ARG A 165 -7.70 4.61 -19.99
C ARG A 165 -9.12 4.10 -19.77
N ALA A 166 -9.92 4.15 -20.85
CA ALA A 166 -11.37 3.96 -20.80
C ALA A 166 -11.85 2.59 -21.33
N ARG A 167 -10.98 1.81 -21.95
CA ARG A 167 -11.28 0.47 -22.49
C ARG A 167 -10.19 -0.52 -22.14
N PHE A 168 -10.55 -1.79 -22.08
CA PHE A 168 -9.58 -2.87 -22.01
C PHE A 168 -8.90 -3.08 -23.38
N GLY A 169 -7.66 -3.57 -23.38
CA GLY A 169 -6.93 -3.95 -24.59
C GLY A 169 -5.85 -2.96 -25.04
N ASP A 170 -5.60 -1.92 -24.24
CA ASP A 170 -4.52 -0.97 -24.47
C ASP A 170 -3.38 -1.27 -23.47
N LEU A 171 -2.42 -2.04 -23.95
CA LEU A 171 -1.40 -2.72 -23.16
C LEU A 171 -0.08 -1.95 -23.13
N GLU A 172 0.60 -1.96 -22.00
CA GLU A 172 2.00 -1.55 -21.86
C GLU A 172 2.86 -2.78 -21.52
N VAL A 173 3.92 -3.04 -22.31
CA VAL A 173 4.82 -4.19 -22.10
C VAL A 173 6.17 -3.75 -21.52
N ASP A 174 6.76 -4.51 -20.60
CA ASP A 174 8.07 -4.20 -20.02
C ASP A 174 8.87 -5.47 -19.69
N LEU A 175 10.19 -5.32 -19.55
CA LEU A 175 11.08 -6.36 -19.06
C LEU A 175 11.71 -6.00 -17.72
N ILE A 176 11.36 -6.78 -16.70
CA ILE A 176 12.03 -6.75 -15.40
C ILE A 176 13.27 -7.64 -15.49
N ILE A 177 14.45 -7.03 -15.54
CA ILE A 177 15.72 -7.77 -15.61
C ILE A 177 16.15 -8.28 -14.23
N GLY A 178 16.61 -9.54 -14.18
CA GLY A 178 17.19 -10.20 -13.02
C GLY A 178 18.70 -9.95 -12.87
N LYS A 179 19.34 -10.62 -11.90
CA LYS A 179 20.79 -10.51 -11.68
C LYS A 179 21.58 -10.89 -12.95
N ASN A 180 22.69 -10.20 -13.19
CA ASN A 180 23.61 -10.42 -14.32
C ASN A 180 22.99 -10.32 -15.73
N HIS A 181 21.74 -9.84 -15.88
CA HIS A 181 21.05 -9.72 -17.16
C HIS A 181 20.79 -11.04 -17.92
N HIS A 182 20.89 -12.20 -17.25
CA HIS A 182 20.71 -13.50 -17.90
C HIS A 182 19.23 -13.89 -18.06
N GLN A 183 18.38 -13.48 -17.12
CA GLN A 183 16.96 -13.81 -17.12
C GLN A 183 16.13 -12.53 -16.96
N ALA A 184 14.91 -12.56 -17.47
CA ALA A 184 13.98 -11.46 -17.30
C ALA A 184 12.56 -11.99 -17.02
N ILE A 185 11.72 -11.11 -16.50
CA ILE A 185 10.29 -11.34 -16.38
C ILE A 185 9.63 -10.33 -17.32
N LEU A 186 8.94 -10.85 -18.33
CA LEU A 186 8.03 -10.09 -19.17
C LEU A 186 6.80 -9.74 -18.35
N THR A 187 6.41 -8.48 -18.41
CA THR A 187 5.21 -7.96 -17.77
C THR A 187 4.37 -7.23 -18.80
N ILE A 188 3.08 -7.53 -18.83
CA ILE A 188 2.11 -6.91 -19.73
C ILE A 188 0.99 -6.35 -18.88
N ASN A 189 0.69 -5.07 -19.04
CA ASN A 189 -0.22 -4.34 -18.18
C ASN A 189 -1.31 -3.65 -19.00
N ASP A 190 -2.56 -3.93 -18.72
CA ASP A 190 -3.66 -3.17 -19.30
C ASP A 190 -3.79 -1.81 -18.59
N SER A 191 -3.72 -0.73 -19.36
CA SER A 191 -3.66 0.63 -18.82
C SER A 191 -4.95 1.03 -18.07
N ALA A 192 -6.10 0.54 -18.53
CA ALA A 192 -7.44 0.88 -18.03
C ALA A 192 -7.86 0.07 -16.79
N SER A 193 -7.71 -1.26 -16.81
CA SER A 193 -8.05 -2.18 -15.72
C SER A 193 -6.90 -2.43 -14.75
N GLY A 194 -5.65 -2.21 -15.19
CA GLY A 194 -4.46 -2.58 -14.42
C GLY A 194 -4.26 -4.08 -14.31
N MET A 195 -4.90 -4.87 -15.18
CA MET A 195 -4.68 -6.30 -15.28
C MET A 195 -3.25 -6.58 -15.73
N LEU A 196 -2.63 -7.52 -15.04
CA LEU A 196 -1.25 -7.91 -15.23
C LEU A 196 -1.19 -9.33 -15.81
N LYS A 197 -0.40 -9.52 -16.85
CA LYS A 197 0.17 -10.82 -17.23
C LYS A 197 1.68 -10.82 -17.06
N MET A 198 2.22 -11.95 -16.63
CA MET A 198 3.64 -12.13 -16.37
C MET A 198 4.15 -13.45 -16.91
N LYS A 199 5.35 -13.43 -17.50
CA LYS A 199 6.06 -14.65 -17.88
C LYS A 199 7.55 -14.52 -17.63
N LYS A 200 8.15 -15.53 -17.02
CA LYS A 200 9.62 -15.62 -16.94
C LYS A 200 10.14 -16.02 -18.32
N VAL A 201 11.08 -15.24 -18.85
CA VAL A 201 11.75 -15.52 -20.13
C VAL A 201 13.20 -15.93 -19.88
N ALA A 202 13.66 -16.92 -20.65
CA ALA A 202 15.00 -17.47 -20.52
C ALA A 202 16.10 -16.47 -20.91
N SER A 203 15.79 -15.50 -21.75
CA SER A 203 16.68 -14.42 -22.15
C SER A 203 15.89 -13.17 -22.55
N LYS A 204 16.60 -12.05 -22.74
CA LYS A 204 16.06 -10.79 -23.28
C LYS A 204 16.11 -10.71 -24.82
N GLN A 205 16.41 -11.82 -25.51
CA GLN A 205 16.45 -11.80 -26.98
C GLN A 205 15.05 -11.56 -27.55
N ALA A 206 15.00 -10.82 -28.65
CA ALA A 206 13.75 -10.31 -29.21
C ALA A 206 12.79 -11.44 -29.63
N ASP A 207 13.32 -12.52 -30.20
CA ASP A 207 12.53 -13.69 -30.62
C ASP A 207 11.90 -14.43 -29.43
N VAL A 208 12.63 -14.54 -28.31
CA VAL A 208 12.14 -15.17 -27.08
C VAL A 208 11.04 -14.32 -26.45
N VAL A 209 11.23 -13.01 -26.42
CA VAL A 209 10.25 -12.06 -25.86
C VAL A 209 9.01 -11.98 -26.74
N THR A 210 9.17 -11.97 -28.06
CA THR A 210 8.06 -11.92 -29.04
C THR A 210 7.15 -13.13 -28.90
N ARG A 211 7.72 -14.34 -28.90
CA ARG A 211 6.96 -15.59 -28.67
C ARG A 211 6.21 -15.57 -27.34
N ALA A 212 6.86 -15.07 -26.28
CA ALA A 212 6.23 -14.97 -24.96
C ALA A 212 5.07 -13.95 -24.92
N ILE A 213 5.15 -12.84 -25.67
CA ILE A 213 4.05 -11.88 -25.80
C ILE A 213 2.86 -12.52 -26.51
N ILE A 214 3.09 -13.18 -27.65
CA ILE A 214 2.03 -13.82 -28.43
C ILE A 214 1.31 -14.88 -27.58
N GLU A 215 2.07 -15.78 -26.95
CA GLU A 215 1.49 -16.83 -26.10
C GLU A 215 0.69 -16.27 -24.91
N LEU A 216 1.18 -15.21 -24.25
CA LEU A 216 0.46 -14.61 -23.12
C LEU A 216 -0.84 -13.91 -23.53
N LEU A 217 -0.93 -13.43 -24.77
CA LEU A 217 -2.03 -12.58 -25.22
C LEU A 217 -3.02 -13.29 -26.16
N GLU A 218 -2.76 -14.54 -26.50
CA GLU A 218 -3.59 -15.34 -27.42
C GLU A 218 -5.07 -15.39 -26.98
N ASP A 219 -5.33 -15.60 -25.69
CA ASP A 219 -6.67 -15.61 -25.10
C ASP A 219 -7.35 -14.22 -25.07
N TRP A 220 -6.58 -13.15 -25.20
CA TRP A 220 -7.07 -11.78 -25.20
C TRP A 220 -7.21 -11.19 -26.61
N LYS A 221 -6.75 -11.89 -27.65
CA LYS A 221 -6.69 -11.41 -29.03
C LYS A 221 -7.96 -10.66 -29.51
N PRO A 222 -9.20 -11.13 -29.28
CA PRO A 222 -10.40 -10.40 -29.71
C PRO A 222 -10.62 -9.03 -29.06
N TYR A 223 -9.92 -8.75 -27.96
CA TYR A 223 -10.08 -7.55 -27.15
C TYR A 223 -8.88 -6.60 -27.24
N LEU A 224 -7.83 -6.94 -28.00
CA LEU A 224 -6.61 -6.14 -28.10
C LEU A 224 -6.79 -4.98 -29.07
N PHE A 225 -6.21 -3.83 -28.72
CA PHE A 225 -6.20 -2.66 -29.60
C PHE A 225 -4.78 -2.13 -29.81
N THR A 226 -4.05 -1.91 -28.71
CA THR A 226 -2.70 -1.33 -28.77
C THR A 226 -1.74 -2.03 -27.81
N VAL A 227 -0.48 -2.09 -28.21
CA VAL A 227 0.66 -2.46 -27.35
C VAL A 227 1.67 -1.34 -27.38
N THR A 228 2.14 -0.90 -26.21
CA THR A 228 3.16 0.14 -26.09
C THR A 228 4.41 -0.42 -25.40
N ALA A 229 5.56 -0.31 -26.04
CA ALA A 229 6.87 -0.68 -25.51
C ALA A 229 7.78 0.54 -25.29
N ASP A 230 8.90 0.35 -24.60
CA ASP A 230 10.01 1.30 -24.68
C ASP A 230 10.89 0.98 -25.91
N ASN A 231 11.89 1.82 -26.20
CA ASN A 231 12.83 1.57 -27.31
C ASN A 231 13.87 0.45 -27.01
N GLY A 232 13.53 -0.52 -26.15
CA GLY A 232 14.35 -1.69 -25.88
C GLY A 232 14.46 -2.61 -27.09
N LYS A 233 15.68 -3.12 -27.36
CA LYS A 233 15.92 -4.05 -28.48
C LYS A 233 15.24 -5.41 -28.27
N GLU A 234 14.91 -5.75 -27.04
CA GLU A 234 14.05 -6.87 -26.67
C GLU A 234 12.67 -6.83 -27.36
N PHE A 235 12.19 -5.66 -27.76
CA PHE A 235 10.90 -5.49 -28.44
C PHE A 235 11.04 -5.33 -29.96
N ALA A 236 12.21 -5.66 -30.53
CA ALA A 236 12.45 -5.51 -31.97
C ALA A 236 11.53 -6.38 -32.84
N GLY A 237 11.02 -7.51 -32.32
CA GLY A 237 10.08 -8.40 -33.03
C GLY A 237 8.61 -7.92 -33.04
N HIS A 238 8.36 -6.64 -32.75
CA HIS A 238 7.01 -6.06 -32.73
C HIS A 238 6.16 -6.32 -33.98
N GLN A 239 6.75 -6.40 -35.18
CA GLN A 239 5.98 -6.66 -36.41
C GLN A 239 5.32 -8.05 -36.39
N GLU A 240 6.02 -9.07 -35.86
CA GLU A 240 5.45 -10.42 -35.70
C GLU A 240 4.32 -10.42 -34.66
N VAL A 241 4.42 -9.59 -33.61
CA VAL A 241 3.33 -9.40 -32.64
C VAL A 241 2.10 -8.78 -33.31
N VAL A 242 2.30 -7.73 -34.13
CA VAL A 242 1.23 -7.05 -34.89
C VAL A 242 0.50 -8.06 -35.78
N GLU A 243 1.26 -8.87 -36.54
CA GLU A 243 0.70 -9.85 -37.48
C GLU A 243 -0.06 -10.98 -36.76
N ASN A 244 0.50 -11.54 -35.67
CA ASN A 244 -0.12 -12.68 -34.98
C ASN A 244 -1.32 -12.28 -34.12
N LEU A 245 -1.31 -11.09 -33.52
CA LEU A 245 -2.34 -10.65 -32.57
C LEU A 245 -3.32 -9.63 -33.15
N ASP A 246 -3.13 -9.17 -34.38
CA ASP A 246 -3.94 -8.12 -35.02
C ASP A 246 -4.06 -6.85 -34.14
N VAL A 247 -2.91 -6.32 -33.73
CA VAL A 247 -2.80 -5.23 -32.75
C VAL A 247 -1.89 -4.12 -33.25
N HIS A 248 -2.16 -2.86 -32.87
CA HIS A 248 -1.25 -1.75 -33.18
C HIS A 248 -0.11 -1.67 -32.17
N TYR A 249 1.12 -1.45 -32.62
CA TYR A 249 2.30 -1.46 -31.74
C TYR A 249 3.04 -0.12 -31.78
N TYR A 250 3.24 0.50 -30.63
CA TYR A 250 3.84 1.83 -30.48
C TYR A 250 5.06 1.82 -29.56
N PHE A 251 5.96 2.77 -29.79
CA PHE A 251 7.19 2.94 -29.00
C PHE A 251 7.27 4.33 -28.36
N ALA A 252 7.42 4.36 -27.03
CA ALA A 252 7.62 5.59 -26.27
C ALA A 252 8.93 6.30 -26.65
N HIS A 253 9.02 7.61 -26.42
CA HIS A 253 10.25 8.35 -26.71
C HIS A 253 11.39 7.96 -25.76
N PRO A 254 12.66 7.95 -26.23
CA PRO A 254 13.81 7.71 -25.36
C PRO A 254 13.85 8.70 -24.19
N TYR A 255 14.03 8.22 -22.95
CA TYR A 255 14.01 9.04 -21.72
C TYR A 255 12.65 9.60 -21.29
N HIS A 256 11.56 9.27 -21.99
CA HIS A 256 10.21 9.70 -21.64
C HIS A 256 9.42 8.61 -20.89
N SER A 257 9.96 8.14 -19.75
CA SER A 257 9.37 7.02 -19.01
C SER A 257 7.94 7.29 -18.51
N TRP A 258 7.51 8.55 -18.44
CA TRP A 258 6.15 8.93 -18.01
C TRP A 258 5.07 8.58 -19.03
N GLU A 259 5.43 8.40 -20.31
CA GLU A 259 4.50 8.00 -21.39
C GLU A 259 4.00 6.55 -21.23
N ARG A 260 4.62 5.83 -20.28
CA ARG A 260 4.28 4.47 -19.81
C ARG A 260 3.98 4.50 -18.30
N GLY A 261 3.14 5.46 -17.90
CA GLY A 261 2.88 5.74 -16.48
C GLY A 261 2.25 4.56 -15.72
N SER A 262 1.66 3.57 -16.42
CA SER A 262 1.08 2.39 -15.76
C SER A 262 2.17 1.41 -15.32
N ASN A 263 3.22 1.25 -16.12
CA ASN A 263 4.31 0.32 -15.86
C ASN A 263 5.17 0.69 -14.66
N GLU A 264 5.48 1.97 -14.39
CA GLU A 264 6.34 2.31 -13.25
C GLU A 264 5.72 1.89 -11.90
N ASN A 265 4.42 2.16 -11.71
CA ASN A 265 3.73 1.77 -10.49
C ASN A 265 3.64 0.25 -10.36
N LEU A 266 3.27 -0.43 -11.46
CA LEU A 266 3.15 -1.89 -11.52
C LEU A 266 4.47 -2.59 -11.24
N ASN A 267 5.55 -2.19 -11.91
CA ASN A 267 6.89 -2.69 -11.66
C ASN A 267 7.25 -2.55 -10.19
N GLY A 268 6.94 -1.40 -9.59
CA GLY A 268 7.19 -1.21 -8.18
C GLY A 268 6.36 -2.12 -7.25
N LEU A 269 5.21 -2.66 -7.70
CA LEU A 269 4.45 -3.69 -6.99
C LEU A 269 5.10 -5.06 -7.18
N ILE A 270 5.50 -5.40 -8.41
CA ILE A 270 6.17 -6.66 -8.73
C ILE A 270 7.50 -6.78 -7.98
N ARG A 271 8.24 -5.67 -7.82
CA ARG A 271 9.49 -5.60 -7.05
C ARG A 271 9.33 -5.87 -5.54
N GLN A 272 8.10 -5.96 -5.02
CA GLN A 272 7.83 -6.48 -3.67
C GLN A 272 8.13 -7.98 -3.57
N TYR A 273 7.92 -8.72 -4.67
CA TYR A 273 8.12 -10.17 -4.76
C TYR A 273 9.43 -10.54 -5.44
N PHE A 274 9.85 -9.74 -6.43
CA PHE A 274 11.06 -9.96 -7.23
C PHE A 274 12.01 -8.76 -7.08
N ALA A 275 12.75 -8.72 -5.97
CA ALA A 275 13.58 -7.58 -5.60
C ALA A 275 14.61 -7.22 -6.69
N LYS A 276 15.06 -5.96 -6.72
CA LYS A 276 16.07 -5.54 -7.69
C LYS A 276 17.40 -6.25 -7.41
N GLY A 277 17.98 -6.86 -8.44
CA GLY A 277 19.25 -7.59 -8.33
C GLY A 277 19.14 -9.00 -7.78
N SER A 278 17.92 -9.52 -7.53
CA SER A 278 17.73 -10.93 -7.20
C SER A 278 18.03 -11.80 -8.42
N ASP A 279 18.59 -12.99 -8.18
CA ASP A 279 18.67 -14.03 -9.18
C ASP A 279 17.27 -14.59 -9.46
N PHE A 280 16.94 -14.78 -10.73
CA PHE A 280 15.65 -15.32 -11.15
C PHE A 280 15.74 -16.81 -11.50
N SER A 281 16.91 -17.44 -11.36
CA SER A 281 17.15 -18.85 -11.67
C SER A 281 16.16 -19.76 -10.96
N SER A 282 15.96 -19.56 -9.65
CA SER A 282 15.05 -20.34 -8.79
C SER A 282 13.57 -20.01 -8.91
N ILE A 283 13.20 -18.97 -9.67
CA ILE A 283 11.79 -18.61 -9.87
C ILE A 283 11.17 -19.57 -10.89
N ASN A 284 10.17 -20.35 -10.46
CA ASN A 284 9.39 -21.20 -11.34
C ASN A 284 8.10 -20.48 -11.82
N GLU A 285 7.42 -21.09 -12.78
CA GLU A 285 6.17 -20.54 -13.34
C GLU A 285 5.05 -20.46 -12.31
N GLN A 286 4.99 -21.42 -11.38
CA GLN A 286 4.01 -21.41 -10.29
C GLN A 286 4.12 -20.13 -9.46
N ARG A 287 5.35 -19.72 -9.11
CA ARG A 287 5.60 -18.49 -8.38
C ARG A 287 5.22 -17.24 -9.17
N ILE A 288 5.40 -17.25 -10.50
CA ILE A 288 4.95 -16.15 -11.37
C ILE A 288 3.42 -16.04 -11.31
N LYS A 289 2.70 -17.16 -11.50
CA LYS A 289 1.23 -17.19 -11.44
C LYS A 289 0.68 -16.79 -10.07
N GLU A 290 1.31 -17.22 -8.98
CA GLU A 290 0.95 -16.81 -7.62
C GLU A 290 1.02 -15.29 -7.44
N VAL A 291 2.13 -14.67 -7.89
CA VAL A 291 2.34 -13.22 -7.78
C VAL A 291 1.38 -12.45 -8.69
N GLU A 292 1.17 -12.94 -9.91
CA GLU A 292 0.20 -12.40 -10.85
C GLU A 292 -1.22 -12.41 -10.24
N ASN A 293 -1.68 -13.57 -9.75
CA ASN A 293 -2.98 -13.71 -9.10
C ASN A 293 -3.11 -12.80 -7.88
N LYS A 294 -2.10 -12.73 -7.01
CA LYS A 294 -2.09 -11.81 -5.87
C LYS A 294 -2.25 -10.36 -6.32
N LEU A 295 -1.52 -9.93 -7.35
CA LEU A 295 -1.56 -8.55 -7.82
C LEU A 295 -2.87 -8.21 -8.55
N ASN A 296 -3.45 -9.15 -9.28
CA ASN A 296 -4.72 -9.00 -9.99
C ASN A 296 -5.93 -9.05 -9.04
N ASN A 297 -5.81 -9.71 -7.89
CA ASN A 297 -6.83 -9.68 -6.83
C ASN A 297 -6.65 -8.54 -5.83
N ARG A 298 -5.53 -7.80 -5.89
CA ARG A 298 -5.22 -6.74 -4.93
C ARG A 298 -5.96 -5.44 -5.25
N PRO A 299 -6.70 -4.86 -4.30
CA PRO A 299 -7.49 -3.64 -4.50
C PRO A 299 -6.60 -2.44 -4.86
N ARG A 300 -7.08 -1.57 -5.75
CA ARG A 300 -6.37 -0.34 -6.12
C ARG A 300 -7.19 0.88 -5.72
N LYS A 301 -6.54 1.85 -5.07
CA LYS A 301 -7.18 3.14 -4.72
C LYS A 301 -7.77 3.85 -5.95
N ARG A 302 -7.09 3.78 -7.10
CA ARG A 302 -7.57 4.38 -8.37
C ARG A 302 -8.92 3.84 -8.83
N TYR A 303 -9.31 2.66 -8.35
CA TYR A 303 -10.59 2.02 -8.64
C TYR A 303 -11.51 1.95 -7.43
N LYS A 304 -11.39 2.90 -6.49
CA LYS A 304 -12.17 2.88 -5.24
C LYS A 304 -12.05 1.55 -4.49
N PHE A 305 -10.85 0.95 -4.53
CA PHE A 305 -10.52 -0.34 -3.93
C PHE A 305 -11.17 -1.56 -4.60
N GLU A 306 -11.61 -1.45 -5.85
CA GLU A 306 -11.76 -2.62 -6.73
C GLU A 306 -10.40 -3.21 -7.12
N ASN A 307 -10.41 -4.51 -7.43
CA ASN A 307 -9.25 -5.20 -7.95
C ASN A 307 -9.24 -5.20 -9.49
N PRO A 308 -8.06 -5.36 -10.13
CA PRO A 308 -7.95 -5.40 -11.59
C PRO A 308 -8.90 -6.36 -12.30
N ILE A 309 -9.15 -7.55 -11.74
CA ILE A 309 -10.04 -8.56 -12.33
C ILE A 309 -11.45 -8.01 -12.47
N PHE A 310 -11.99 -7.46 -11.38
CA PHE A 310 -13.31 -6.85 -11.37
C PHE A 310 -13.42 -5.72 -12.39
N VAL A 311 -12.40 -4.84 -12.47
CA VAL A 311 -12.41 -3.71 -13.40
C VAL A 311 -12.35 -4.19 -14.85
N MET A 312 -11.56 -5.20 -15.16
CA MET A 312 -11.54 -5.84 -16.48
C MET A 312 -12.92 -6.38 -16.86
N GLU A 313 -13.56 -7.13 -15.96
CA GLU A 313 -14.92 -7.64 -16.19
C GLU A 313 -15.93 -6.51 -16.44
N GLN A 314 -15.84 -5.39 -15.70
CA GLN A 314 -16.69 -4.22 -15.93
C GLN A 314 -16.48 -3.63 -17.33
N LEU A 315 -15.22 -3.51 -17.78
CA LEU A 315 -14.87 -2.94 -19.08
C LEU A 315 -15.27 -3.84 -20.25
N LEU A 316 -15.17 -5.17 -20.09
CA LEU A 316 -15.50 -6.14 -21.14
C LEU A 316 -17.00 -6.40 -21.27
N PHE A 317 -17.73 -6.52 -20.15
CA PHE A 317 -19.07 -7.10 -20.16
C PHE A 317 -20.21 -6.16 -19.71
N LYS A 318 -19.89 -4.98 -19.17
CA LYS A 318 -20.90 -4.05 -18.64
C LYS A 318 -21.03 -2.73 -19.40
N GLN A 319 -20.44 -2.62 -20.58
CA GLN A 319 -20.55 -1.40 -21.41
C GLN A 319 -21.97 -1.12 -21.95
N ASN A 320 -22.97 -1.97 -21.71
CA ASN A 320 -24.38 -1.70 -22.05
C ASN A 320 -25.34 -2.04 -20.91
N VAL A 321 -25.49 -1.13 -19.94
CA VAL A 321 -26.79 -0.93 -19.28
C VAL A 321 -27.05 0.58 -19.20
N ALA A 322 -27.14 1.22 -20.36
CA ALA A 322 -27.99 2.41 -20.45
C ALA A 322 -29.42 1.89 -20.22
N PHE A 323 -29.98 2.16 -19.05
CA PHE A 323 -31.43 1.99 -18.85
C PHE A 323 -32.11 2.93 -19.84
N VAL A 324 -32.56 2.40 -20.97
CA VAL A 324 -33.61 3.02 -21.78
C VAL A 324 -34.91 2.66 -21.08
N THR A 325 -35.39 3.52 -20.18
CA THR A 325 -36.79 3.97 -20.05
C THR A 325 -36.94 4.90 -18.85
#